data_AF-A0A9K3D663-F1
#
_entry.id   AF-A0A9K3D663-F1
#
_cell.length_a   1.000
_cell.length_b   1.000
_cell.length_c   1.000
_cell.angle_alpha   90.00
_cell.angle_beta   90.00
_cell.angle_gamma   90.00
#
_symmetry.space_group_name_H-M   'P 1'
#
loop_
_entity.id
_entity.type
_entity.pdbx_description
1 polymer ?
#
loop_
_entity_poly.entity_id
_entity_poly.type
_entity_poly.pdbx_seq_one_letter_code
_entity_poly.pdbx_strand_id
1 'polypeptide(L)'
;LYDAASMGTVFEYKADWQINSGQLHPKAGLLALGGGMEARDVTQTEQTEDCFAILIYDAVQGTLQDLIGGHIGPIHSLAWSPNGTALVTGSEDGAVMLTRFDEIVNKYQFK
;
A
#
# COMPACT_ATOMS: atom_id res chain seq x y z
N LEU A 1 5.41 -3.93 11.62
CA LEU A 1 4.98 -5.33 11.81
C LEU A 1 5.29 -5.73 13.24
N TYR A 2 4.29 -6.24 13.95
CA TYR A 2 4.42 -6.66 15.34
C TYR A 2 4.12 -8.15 15.46
N ASP A 3 4.82 -8.82 16.37
CA ASP A 3 4.47 -10.17 16.77
C ASP A 3 3.31 -10.11 17.76
N ALA A 4 2.22 -10.82 17.47
CA ALA A 4 1.00 -10.74 18.27
C ALA A 4 1.13 -11.39 19.65
N ALA A 5 2.07 -12.34 19.83
CA ALA A 5 2.25 -13.05 21.09
C ALA A 5 3.12 -12.27 22.08
N SER A 6 4.21 -11.68 21.59
CA SER A 6 5.18 -10.93 22.41
C SER A 6 4.95 -9.43 22.43
N MET A 7 4.10 -8.90 21.52
CA MET A 7 3.95 -7.46 21.25
C MET A 7 5.27 -6.79 20.85
N GLY A 8 6.28 -7.58 20.45
CA GLY A 8 7.56 -7.09 19.98
C GLY A 8 7.48 -6.56 18.55
N THR A 9 8.23 -5.50 18.26
CA THR A 9 8.42 -5.04 16.89
C THR A 9 9.25 -6.06 16.12
N VAL A 10 8.70 -6.59 15.03
CA VAL A 10 9.42 -7.50 14.12
C VAL A 10 10.13 -6.70 13.04
N PHE A 11 9.42 -5.74 12.44
CA PHE A 11 9.94 -4.93 11.35
C PHE A 11 9.28 -3.56 11.28
N GLU A 12 10.02 -2.53 10.91
CA GLU A 12 9.52 -1.16 10.70
C GLU A 12 9.62 -0.80 9.22
N TYR A 13 8.51 -0.38 8.61
CA TYR A 13 8.48 0.12 7.23
C TYR A 13 8.28 1.63 7.27
N LYS A 14 9.13 2.36 6.57
CA LYS A 14 9.08 3.82 6.51
C LYS A 14 8.47 4.26 5.20
N ALA A 15 7.52 5.17 5.28
CA ALA A 15 6.95 5.88 4.14
C ALA A 15 7.13 7.38 4.35
N ASP A 16 7.28 8.12 3.26
CA ASP A 16 7.49 9.57 3.30
C ASP A 16 6.19 10.34 3.57
N TRP A 17 5.04 9.65 3.50
CA TRP A 17 3.71 10.19 3.76
C TRP A 17 2.96 9.40 4.84
N GLN A 18 1.92 10.02 5.39
CA GLN A 18 1.06 9.38 6.36
C GLN A 18 0.35 8.16 5.75
N ILE A 19 0.41 7.04 6.48
CA ILE A 19 -0.25 5.79 6.10
C ILE A 19 -1.59 5.69 6.81
N ASN A 20 -2.66 5.50 6.05
CA ASN A 20 -4.03 5.38 6.57
C ASN A 20 -4.44 3.91 6.73
N SER A 21 -3.92 3.03 5.86
CA SER A 21 -4.25 1.61 5.85
C SER A 21 -3.04 0.76 5.46
N GLY A 22 -2.92 -0.42 6.06
CA GLY A 22 -1.89 -1.39 5.73
C GLY A 22 -2.40 -2.81 5.84
N GLN A 23 -2.10 -3.66 4.84
CA GLN A 23 -2.57 -5.04 4.80
C GLN A 23 -1.53 -5.99 4.23
N LEU A 24 -1.31 -7.10 4.94
CA LEU A 24 -0.50 -8.21 4.46
C LEU A 24 -1.22 -8.99 3.36
N HIS A 25 -0.47 -9.34 2.32
CA HIS A 25 -0.91 -10.25 1.29
C HIS A 25 -1.11 -11.66 1.88
N PRO A 26 -2.23 -12.33 1.60
CA PRO A 26 -2.58 -13.59 2.27
C PRO A 26 -1.62 -14.76 1.98
N LYS A 27 -0.83 -14.70 0.90
CA LYS A 27 -0.03 -15.85 0.43
C LYS A 27 1.42 -15.56 0.03
N ALA A 28 1.80 -14.30 -0.18
CA ALA A 28 3.03 -13.96 -0.93
C ALA A 28 4.08 -13.22 -0.10
N GLY A 29 3.83 -13.02 1.21
CA GLY A 29 4.75 -12.26 2.06
C GLY A 29 4.92 -10.80 1.63
N LEU A 30 3.93 -10.23 0.95
CA LEU A 30 3.93 -8.82 0.58
C LEU A 30 3.11 -8.01 1.59
N LEU A 31 3.44 -6.74 1.74
CA LEU A 31 2.71 -5.77 2.56
C LEU A 31 2.29 -4.61 1.66
N ALA A 32 0.98 -4.38 1.55
CA ALA A 32 0.44 -3.20 0.89
C ALA A 32 0.20 -2.10 1.92
N LEU A 33 0.72 -0.90 1.68
CA LEU A 33 0.47 0.29 2.49
C LEU A 33 -0.14 1.39 1.61
N GLY A 34 -1.19 2.02 2.10
CA GLY A 34 -1.96 3.03 1.40
C GLY A 34 -2.18 4.22 2.31
N GLY A 35 -2.02 5.41 1.76
CA GLY A 35 -2.10 6.63 2.53
C GLY A 35 -2.04 7.86 1.67
N GLY A 36 -1.74 8.98 2.33
CA GLY A 36 -1.78 10.31 1.74
C GLY A 36 -2.28 11.33 2.74
N MET A 37 -1.78 12.54 2.62
CA MET A 37 -2.30 13.71 3.33
C MET A 37 -3.09 14.54 2.33
N GLU A 38 -4.27 15.00 2.72
CA GLU A 38 -5.02 15.88 1.84
C GLU A 38 -4.35 17.25 1.74
N ALA A 39 -4.31 17.77 0.51
CA ALA A 39 -3.75 19.09 0.21
C ALA A 39 -4.46 20.25 0.93
N ARG A 40 -5.60 20.03 1.60
CA ARG A 40 -6.27 21.06 2.40
C ARG A 40 -5.45 21.53 3.62
N ASP A 41 -4.45 20.76 4.05
CA ASP A 41 -3.51 21.15 5.13
C ASP A 41 -2.15 21.66 4.63
N VAL A 42 -1.94 21.74 3.30
CA VAL A 42 -0.67 22.14 2.69
C VAL A 42 -0.87 23.38 1.82
N THR A 43 -0.84 24.56 2.43
CA THR A 43 -0.70 25.81 1.67
C THR A 43 0.72 25.90 1.09
N GLN A 44 0.80 26.05 -0.24
CA GLN A 44 2.01 26.27 -1.07
C GLN A 44 2.80 25.00 -1.43
N THR A 45 2.59 24.45 -2.64
CA THR A 45 3.41 24.71 -3.83
C THR A 45 2.82 24.00 -5.06
N GLU A 46 3.26 24.49 -6.22
CA GLU A 46 2.94 24.20 -7.61
C GLU A 46 2.47 22.78 -7.97
N GLN A 47 1.57 22.75 -8.97
CA GLN A 47 1.00 21.60 -9.66
C GLN A 47 2.04 20.54 -10.06
N THR A 48 2.35 19.61 -9.17
CA THR A 48 2.49 18.21 -9.57
C THR A 48 1.16 17.54 -9.20
N GLU A 49 0.53 16.89 -10.17
CA GLU A 49 -0.57 15.96 -9.88
C GLU A 49 0.03 14.82 -9.05
N ASP A 50 0.16 15.03 -7.74
CA ASP A 50 0.72 14.06 -6.80
C ASP A 50 -0.24 12.87 -6.75
N CYS A 51 -0.01 11.92 -7.64
CA CYS A 51 -0.76 10.68 -7.70
C CYS A 51 -0.52 9.93 -6.39
N PHE A 52 -1.57 9.68 -5.63
CA PHE A 52 -1.49 8.87 -4.42
C PHE A 52 -1.22 7.43 -4.82
N ALA A 53 -0.13 6.88 -4.28
CA ALA A 53 0.35 5.55 -4.62
C ALA A 53 0.20 4.58 -3.45
N ILE A 54 -0.05 3.33 -3.80
CA ILE A 54 0.00 2.19 -2.88
C ILE A 54 1.43 1.66 -2.90
N LEU A 55 2.06 1.59 -1.73
CA LEU A 55 3.38 1.03 -1.56
C LEU A 55 3.27 -0.49 -1.39
N ILE A 56 4.01 -1.25 -2.19
CA ILE A 56 4.13 -2.69 -2.04
C ILE A 56 5.52 -3.01 -1.49
N TYR A 57 5.57 -3.46 -0.25
CA TYR A 57 6.80 -3.92 0.40
C TYR A 57 6.89 -5.44 0.42
N ASP A 58 8.12 -5.94 0.40
CA ASP A 58 8.43 -7.27 0.91
C ASP A 58 8.33 -7.25 2.44
N ALA A 59 7.47 -8.09 3.01
CA ALA A 59 7.27 -8.15 4.45
C ALA A 59 8.47 -8.75 5.20
N VAL A 60 9.29 -9.57 4.56
CA VAL A 60 10.46 -10.22 5.16
C VAL A 60 11.71 -9.37 5.03
N GLN A 61 12.00 -8.85 3.83
CA GLN A 61 13.20 -8.05 3.58
C GLN A 61 13.02 -6.56 3.91
N GLY A 62 11.78 -6.07 3.98
CA GLY A 62 11.51 -4.65 4.19
C GLY A 62 11.79 -3.76 2.99
N THR A 63 12.01 -4.36 1.82
CA THR A 63 12.34 -3.64 0.60
C THR A 63 11.07 -3.18 -0.11
N LEU A 64 11.07 -1.94 -0.59
CA LEU A 64 10.01 -1.44 -1.46
C LEU A 64 10.15 -2.14 -2.82
N GLN A 65 9.11 -2.88 -3.21
CA GLN A 65 9.08 -3.68 -4.42
C GLN A 65 8.35 -2.99 -5.57
N ASP A 66 7.27 -2.26 -5.26
CA ASP A 66 6.49 -1.55 -6.27
C ASP A 66 5.67 -0.39 -5.71
N LEU A 67 5.24 0.47 -6.63
CA LEU A 67 4.37 1.62 -6.40
C LEU A 67 3.20 1.55 -7.38
N ILE A 68 1.99 1.38 -6.86
CA ILE A 68 0.78 1.32 -7.67
C ILE A 68 0.09 2.67 -7.57
N GLY A 69 0.28 3.50 -8.58
CA GLY A 69 -0.43 4.76 -8.75
C GLY A 69 -1.80 4.57 -9.40
N GLY A 70 -2.56 5.66 -9.47
CA GLY A 70 -3.85 5.72 -10.15
C GLY A 70 -4.89 6.54 -9.39
N HIS A 71 -4.72 6.71 -8.08
CA HIS A 71 -5.60 7.54 -7.27
C HIS A 71 -5.17 9.01 -7.31
N ILE A 72 -6.17 9.88 -7.37
CA ILE A 72 -5.99 11.34 -7.40
C ILE A 72 -6.18 11.93 -6.00
N GLY A 73 -6.77 11.16 -5.08
CA GLY A 73 -6.93 11.52 -3.67
C GLY A 73 -6.29 10.50 -2.71
N PRO A 74 -6.15 10.85 -1.42
CA PRO A 74 -5.61 9.95 -0.41
C PRO A 74 -6.33 8.61 -0.37
N ILE A 75 -5.56 7.55 -0.21
CA ILE A 75 -6.09 6.20 -0.08
C ILE A 75 -6.47 5.98 1.37
N HIS A 76 -7.74 5.67 1.62
CA HIS A 76 -8.28 5.46 2.96
C HIS A 76 -8.38 3.97 3.31
N SER A 77 -8.57 3.10 2.31
CA SER A 77 -8.79 1.69 2.56
C SER A 77 -8.15 0.80 1.50
N LEU A 78 -7.68 -0.36 1.95
CA LEU A 78 -7.07 -1.41 1.15
C LEU A 78 -7.70 -2.75 1.53
N ALA A 79 -8.01 -3.59 0.55
CA ALA A 79 -8.54 -4.94 0.77
C ALA A 79 -8.01 -5.94 -0.27
N TRP A 80 -7.14 -6.85 0.17
CA TRP A 80 -6.74 -8.02 -0.60
C TRP A 80 -7.88 -9.02 -0.70
N SER A 81 -8.05 -9.55 -1.90
CA SER A 81 -8.85 -10.75 -2.14
C SER A 81 -8.27 -11.95 -1.35
N PRO A 82 -9.11 -12.84 -0.79
CA PRO A 82 -8.64 -14.00 -0.02
C PRO A 82 -7.77 -14.97 -0.82
N ASN A 83 -7.99 -15.02 -2.14
CA ASN A 83 -7.18 -15.84 -3.03
C ASN A 83 -5.80 -15.20 -3.33
N GLY A 84 -5.61 -13.91 -3.04
CA GLY A 84 -4.38 -13.15 -3.25
C GLY A 84 -4.18 -12.71 -4.71
N THR A 85 -5.26 -12.61 -5.49
CA THR A 85 -5.14 -12.32 -6.92
C THR A 85 -5.59 -10.92 -7.33
N ALA A 86 -6.16 -10.18 -6.39
CA ALA A 86 -6.56 -8.80 -6.58
C ALA A 86 -6.49 -8.00 -5.28
N LEU A 87 -6.25 -6.70 -5.42
CA LEU A 87 -6.31 -5.68 -4.38
C LEU A 87 -7.39 -4.67 -4.76
N VAL A 88 -8.25 -4.33 -3.81
CA VAL A 88 -9.20 -3.23 -3.94
C VAL A 88 -8.74 -2.07 -3.09
N THR A 89 -8.78 -0.87 -3.65
CA THR A 89 -8.40 0.36 -2.96
C THR A 89 -9.49 1.42 -3.08
N GLY A 90 -9.78 2.09 -1.96
CA GLY A 90 -10.76 3.16 -1.89
C GLY A 90 -10.08 4.48 -1.56
N SER A 91 -10.34 5.50 -2.38
CA SER A 91 -9.76 6.83 -2.22
C SER A 91 -10.84 7.88 -1.98
N GLU A 92 -10.40 9.02 -1.45
CA GLU A 92 -11.21 10.23 -1.29
C GLU A 92 -11.62 10.87 -2.62
N ASP A 93 -10.99 10.48 -3.73
CA ASP A 93 -11.40 10.87 -5.08
C ASP A 93 -12.80 10.32 -5.47
N GLY A 94 -13.40 9.48 -4.63
CA GLY A 94 -14.69 8.83 -4.86
C GLY A 94 -14.61 7.62 -5.80
N ALA A 95 -13.41 7.25 -6.23
CA ALA A 95 -13.15 6.08 -7.04
C ALA A 95 -12.69 4.89 -6.17
N VAL A 96 -13.08 3.70 -6.63
CA VAL A 96 -12.56 2.44 -6.13
C VAL A 96 -11.78 1.79 -7.26
N MET A 97 -10.52 1.47 -7.01
CA MET A 97 -9.65 0.83 -7.98
C MET A 97 -9.52 -0.66 -7.65
N LEU A 98 -9.68 -1.50 -8.69
CA LEU A 98 -9.41 -2.93 -8.61
C LEU A 98 -8.12 -3.21 -9.38
N THR A 99 -7.10 -3.66 -8.66
CA THR A 99 -5.81 -4.03 -9.24
C THR A 99 -5.68 -5.55 -9.23
N ARG A 100 -5.50 -6.16 -10.40
CA ARG A 100 -5.25 -7.61 -10.52
C ARG A 100 -3.76 -7.91 -10.34
N PHE A 101 -3.47 -8.93 -9.55
CA PHE A 101 -2.15 -9.46 -9.22
C PHE A 101 -1.90 -10.85 -9.83
N ASP A 102 -2.78 -11.32 -10.73
CA ASP A 102 -2.78 -12.65 -11.35
C ASP A 102 -1.42 -13.07 -11.97
N GLU A 103 -0.60 -12.11 -12.40
CA GLU A 103 0.72 -12.39 -13.01
C GLU A 103 1.91 -11.85 -12.20
N ILE A 104 1.66 -10.96 -11.22
CA ILE A 104 2.70 -10.25 -10.49
C ILE A 104 3.21 -11.07 -9.29
N VAL A 105 2.40 -11.98 -8.75
CA VAL A 105 2.86 -12.89 -7.67
C VAL A 105 4.04 -13.75 -8.12
N ASN A 106 4.13 -14.11 -9.42
CA ASN A 106 5.30 -14.80 -9.97
C ASN A 106 6.56 -13.91 -10.06
N LYS A 107 6.40 -12.58 -10.19
CA LYS A 107 7.50 -11.61 -10.18
C LYS A 107 8.13 -11.47 -8.79
N TYR A 108 7.35 -11.69 -7.72
CA TYR A 108 7.79 -11.58 -6.32
C TYR A 108 7.99 -12.93 -5.62
N GLN A 109 8.07 -14.04 -6.35
CA GLN A 109 8.48 -15.31 -5.74
C GLN A 109 9.93 -15.22 -5.28
N PHE A 110 10.13 -15.23 -3.96
CA PHE A 110 11.43 -15.41 -3.35
C PHE A 110 11.93 -16.82 -3.64
N LYS A 111 13.08 -16.91 -4.32
CA LYS A 111 13.84 -18.15 -4.49
C LYS A 111 14.58 -18.51 -3.21
#